data_AF-A0AAF0A1C8-F1
#
_entry.id   AF-A0AAF0A1C8-F1
#
_cell.length_a   1.000
_cell.length_b   1.000
_cell.length_c   1.000
_cell.angle_alpha   90.00
_cell.angle_beta   90.00
_cell.angle_gamma   90.00
#
_symmetry.space_group_name_H-M   'P 1'
#
loop_
_entity.id
_entity.type
_entity.pdbx_description
1 polymer ?
#
loop_
_entity_poly.entity_id
_entity_poly.type
_entity_poly.pdbx_seq_one_letter_code
_entity_poly.pdbx_strand_id
1 'polypeptide(L)'
;MSRRHKSRHRARTPAPGQPELGLVSIPLLCCLLGAALFVYEYGGSAPTLTKEFLALEEQVAASAFTAHDLDTREQSAAEKLRLLQNAARLARIQAELAQLAARHRDLQQEQLDLDRLEKLLAEIEAARLRIAELEVQRNKVIAERRSLFDNYTGPYVLVECVDNAIIVYPGAQRISLNDLPAHQAALLEQIDEFGYVAIAVRPGGWTRDSFDAAKQLIYAHLDAVRQSTGREIARTDFPIKAAEPIGPYLPRSS
;
A
#
# COMPACT_ATOMS: atom_id res chain seq x y z
N MET A 1 28.39 -31.33 19.89
CA MET A 1 28.39 -30.68 21.22
C MET A 1 27.29 -31.30 22.06
N SER A 2 27.70 -31.94 23.15
CA SER A 2 26.87 -32.71 24.07
C SER A 2 26.21 -31.78 25.10
N ARG A 3 24.89 -31.87 25.30
CA ARG A 3 24.22 -31.34 26.52
C ARG A 3 23.12 -32.28 26.98
N ARG A 4 23.52 -33.20 27.87
CA ARG A 4 22.65 -33.91 28.82
C ARG A 4 22.05 -32.90 29.80
N HIS A 5 20.72 -32.87 29.96
CA HIS A 5 20.08 -32.29 31.15
C HIS A 5 19.58 -33.40 32.06
N LYS A 6 20.27 -33.52 33.20
CA LYS A 6 19.98 -34.40 34.34
C LYS A 6 18.59 -34.11 34.92
N SER A 7 17.77 -35.15 35.02
CA SER A 7 16.64 -35.23 35.93
C SER A 7 17.14 -35.18 37.38
N ARG A 8 16.64 -34.23 38.17
CA ARG A 8 16.83 -34.18 39.62
C ARG A 8 15.52 -34.60 40.27
N HIS A 9 15.44 -35.87 40.65
CA HIS A 9 14.57 -36.31 41.74
C HIS A 9 15.07 -35.67 43.03
N ARG A 10 14.35 -34.68 43.55
CA ARG A 10 14.48 -34.26 44.95
C ARG A 10 13.56 -35.15 45.77
N ALA A 11 14.16 -36.12 46.44
CA ALA A 11 13.60 -36.72 47.64
C ALA A 11 13.37 -35.59 48.66
N ARG A 12 12.13 -35.39 49.05
CA ARG A 12 11.75 -34.47 50.11
C ARG A 12 11.71 -35.29 51.40
N THR A 13 12.72 -35.09 52.22
CA THR A 13 12.77 -35.52 53.62
C THR A 13 11.58 -34.91 54.39
N PRO A 14 10.82 -35.68 55.18
CA PRO A 14 9.85 -35.11 56.10
C PRO A 14 10.55 -34.51 57.33
N ALA A 15 10.06 -33.35 57.75
CA ALA A 15 10.47 -32.60 58.94
C ALA A 15 9.82 -33.19 60.21
N PRO A 16 10.40 -32.99 61.40
CA PRO A 16 10.08 -33.73 62.61
C PRO A 16 8.83 -33.15 63.30
N GLY A 17 8.05 -34.01 63.97
CA GLY A 17 7.05 -33.54 64.94
C GLY A 17 5.60 -33.94 64.67
N GLN A 18 5.35 -35.08 64.05
CA GLN A 18 4.06 -35.76 64.19
C GLN A 18 4.33 -37.09 64.92
N PRO A 19 3.65 -37.41 66.03
CA PRO A 19 3.67 -38.77 66.53
C PRO A 19 3.00 -39.61 65.45
N GLU A 20 3.80 -40.34 64.67
CA GLU A 20 3.28 -41.46 63.91
C GLU A 20 2.66 -42.39 64.95
N LEU A 21 1.34 -42.34 65.09
CA LEU A 21 0.54 -43.46 65.57
C LEU A 21 0.71 -44.56 64.52
N GLY A 22 1.91 -45.15 64.50
CA GLY A 22 2.29 -46.17 63.56
C GLY A 22 1.36 -47.38 63.72
N LEU A 23 1.30 -48.22 62.69
CA LEU A 23 0.53 -49.47 62.65
C LEU A 23 0.73 -50.39 63.88
N VAL A 24 1.74 -50.14 64.71
CA VAL A 24 2.03 -50.84 65.97
C VAL A 24 1.16 -50.34 67.14
N SER A 25 0.66 -49.09 67.09
CA SER A 25 -0.15 -48.48 68.16
C SER A 25 -1.59 -49.00 68.22
N ILE A 26 -2.17 -49.37 67.07
CA ILE A 26 -3.53 -49.93 66.97
C ILE A 26 -3.65 -51.30 67.66
N PRO A 27 -2.76 -52.31 67.42
CA PRO A 27 -2.85 -53.58 68.13
C PRO A 27 -2.53 -53.44 69.63
N LEU A 28 -1.66 -52.50 70.02
CA LEU A 28 -1.35 -52.25 71.43
C LEU A 28 -2.53 -51.61 72.18
N LEU A 29 -3.28 -50.71 71.51
CA LEU A 29 -4.55 -50.19 72.00
C LEU A 29 -5.63 -51.27 72.09
N CYS A 30 -5.74 -52.17 71.11
CA CYS A 30 -6.68 -53.30 71.16
C CYS A 30 -6.33 -54.28 72.30
N CYS A 31 -5.04 -54.52 72.57
CA CYS A 31 -4.61 -55.35 73.70
C CYS A 31 -4.88 -54.67 75.06
N LEU A 32 -4.70 -53.35 75.16
CA LEU A 32 -5.05 -52.60 76.36
C LEU A 32 -6.56 -52.52 76.59
N LEU A 33 -7.36 -52.38 75.53
CA LEU A 33 -8.83 -52.47 75.59
C LEU A 33 -9.30 -53.86 75.98
N GLY A 34 -8.68 -54.91 75.43
CA GLY A 34 -8.96 -56.29 75.79
C GLY A 34 -8.61 -56.60 77.26
N ALA A 35 -7.47 -56.10 77.75
CA ALA A 35 -7.07 -56.25 79.15
C ALA A 35 -7.98 -55.45 80.10
N ALA A 36 -8.39 -54.25 79.72
CA ALA A 36 -9.33 -53.44 80.49
C ALA A 36 -10.73 -54.08 80.55
N LEU A 37 -11.21 -54.65 79.43
CA LEU A 37 -12.46 -55.42 79.39
C LEU A 37 -12.38 -56.70 80.23
N PHE A 38 -11.25 -57.40 80.22
CA PHE A 38 -11.05 -58.62 81.01
C PHE A 38 -11.03 -58.33 82.53
N VAL A 39 -10.42 -57.21 82.95
CA VAL A 39 -10.47 -56.74 84.34
C VAL A 39 -11.88 -56.26 84.72
N TYR A 40 -12.66 -55.75 83.77
CA TYR A 40 -14.03 -55.29 83.99
C TYR A 40 -15.04 -56.45 84.10
N GLU A 41 -14.84 -57.54 83.35
CA GLU A 41 -15.74 -58.70 83.36
C GLU A 41 -15.51 -59.62 84.57
N TYR A 42 -14.29 -59.63 85.15
CA TYR A 42 -13.95 -60.42 86.35
C TYR A 42 -13.76 -59.61 87.63
N GLY A 43 -13.69 -58.27 87.56
CA GLY A 43 -13.60 -57.38 88.71
C GLY A 43 -14.97 -56.78 89.04
N GLY A 44 -15.76 -57.49 89.86
CA GLY A 44 -17.11 -57.09 90.25
C GLY A 44 -17.22 -55.71 90.91
N SER A 45 -17.38 -54.66 90.11
CA SER A 45 -17.66 -53.29 90.54
C SER A 45 -18.30 -52.48 89.40
N ALA A 46 -19.63 -52.37 89.40
CA ALA A 46 -20.38 -51.42 88.57
C ALA A 46 -20.32 -49.98 89.16
N PRO A 47 -20.79 -48.92 88.46
CA PRO A 47 -20.13 -48.26 87.34
C PRO A 47 -19.92 -46.75 87.65
N THR A 48 -18.68 -46.29 87.81
CA THR A 48 -18.35 -44.83 87.89
C THR A 48 -17.80 -44.27 86.58
N LEU A 49 -17.50 -45.14 85.60
CA LEU A 49 -16.88 -44.79 84.32
C LEU A 49 -17.83 -44.19 83.28
N THR A 50 -19.14 -44.22 83.48
CA THR A 50 -20.09 -43.79 82.43
C THR A 50 -20.15 -42.28 82.25
N LYS A 51 -20.02 -41.46 83.30
CA LYS A 51 -20.16 -40.00 83.17
C LYS A 51 -18.93 -39.31 82.58
N GLU A 52 -17.73 -39.71 83.00
CA GLU A 52 -16.49 -39.13 82.47
C GLU A 52 -16.22 -39.57 81.04
N PHE A 53 -16.57 -40.82 80.69
CA PHE A 53 -16.43 -41.33 79.32
C PHE A 53 -17.43 -40.67 78.36
N LEU A 54 -18.68 -40.43 78.80
CA LEU A 54 -19.66 -39.69 78.00
C LEU A 54 -19.24 -38.23 77.77
N ALA A 55 -18.68 -37.56 78.79
CA ALA A 55 -18.15 -36.20 78.65
C ALA A 55 -16.94 -36.15 77.70
N LEU A 56 -16.08 -37.17 77.72
CA LEU A 56 -14.94 -37.28 76.82
C LEU A 56 -15.36 -37.57 75.38
N GLU A 57 -16.35 -38.45 75.16
CA GLU A 57 -16.94 -38.70 73.85
C GLU A 57 -17.56 -37.44 73.25
N GLU A 58 -18.27 -36.65 74.04
CA GLU A 58 -18.87 -35.39 73.59
C GLU A 58 -17.79 -34.36 73.21
N GLN A 59 -16.70 -34.30 73.98
CA GLN A 59 -15.57 -33.41 73.71
C GLN A 59 -14.74 -33.85 72.49
N VAL A 60 -14.54 -35.17 72.32
CA VAL A 60 -13.89 -35.76 71.15
C VAL A 60 -14.77 -35.57 69.91
N ALA A 61 -16.08 -35.77 70.00
CA ALA A 61 -17.03 -35.53 68.91
C ALA A 61 -17.06 -34.05 68.50
N ALA A 62 -17.05 -33.12 69.46
CA ALA A 62 -16.97 -31.68 69.18
C ALA A 62 -15.63 -31.27 68.53
N SER A 63 -14.51 -31.87 68.97
CA SER A 63 -13.19 -31.64 68.37
C SER A 63 -13.06 -32.24 66.96
N ALA A 64 -13.68 -33.41 66.71
CA ALA A 64 -13.71 -34.04 65.41
C ALA A 64 -14.60 -33.27 64.42
N PHE A 65 -15.74 -32.74 64.88
CA PHE A 65 -16.61 -31.87 64.09
C PHE A 65 -15.90 -30.58 63.68
N THR A 66 -15.19 -29.94 64.61
CA THR A 66 -14.41 -28.72 64.31
C THR A 66 -13.21 -28.98 63.41
N ALA A 67 -12.52 -30.12 63.53
CA ALA A 67 -11.46 -30.51 62.60
C ALA A 67 -12.00 -30.77 61.18
N HIS A 68 -13.16 -31.41 61.04
CA HIS A 68 -13.81 -31.63 59.75
C HIS A 68 -14.28 -30.32 59.09
N ASP A 69 -14.83 -29.40 59.88
CA ASP A 69 -15.23 -28.05 59.42
C ASP A 69 -14.03 -27.20 58.99
N LEU A 70 -12.84 -27.39 59.59
CA LEU A 70 -11.62 -26.70 59.20
C LEU A 70 -11.02 -27.27 57.91
N ASP A 71 -10.95 -28.61 57.77
CA ASP A 71 -10.46 -29.26 56.55
C ASP A 71 -11.34 -28.93 55.34
N THR A 72 -12.67 -28.94 55.50
CA THR A 72 -13.60 -28.53 54.43
C THR A 72 -13.45 -27.06 54.03
N ARG A 73 -13.15 -26.16 54.97
CA ARG A 73 -12.83 -24.74 54.69
C ARG A 73 -11.49 -24.57 53.98
N GLU A 74 -10.46 -25.33 54.36
CA GLU A 74 -9.16 -25.33 53.70
C GLU A 74 -9.25 -25.85 52.26
N GLN A 75 -10.01 -26.93 52.04
CA GLN A 75 -10.28 -27.47 50.70
C GLN A 75 -11.04 -26.46 49.84
N SER A 76 -12.06 -25.79 50.39
CA SER A 76 -12.79 -24.71 49.69
C SER A 76 -11.87 -23.53 49.34
N ALA A 77 -10.97 -23.13 50.24
CA ALA A 77 -10.02 -22.06 49.99
C ALA A 77 -8.98 -22.45 48.92
N ALA A 78 -8.49 -23.68 48.93
CA ALA A 78 -7.56 -24.20 47.92
C ALA A 78 -8.21 -24.29 46.53
N GLU A 79 -9.48 -24.69 46.46
CA GLU A 79 -10.24 -24.71 45.20
C GLU A 79 -10.46 -23.29 44.65
N LYS A 80 -10.86 -22.34 45.51
CA LYS A 80 -10.97 -20.92 45.14
C LYS A 80 -9.64 -20.35 44.63
N LEU A 81 -8.52 -20.68 45.27
CA LEU A 81 -7.19 -20.26 44.83
C LEU A 81 -6.87 -20.82 43.42
N ARG A 82 -7.17 -22.09 43.17
CA ARG A 82 -6.99 -22.71 41.84
C ARG A 82 -7.86 -22.04 40.78
N LEU A 83 -9.11 -21.73 41.09
CA LEU A 83 -10.01 -21.01 40.19
C LEU A 83 -9.46 -19.61 39.85
N LEU A 84 -8.96 -18.87 40.84
CA LEU A 84 -8.34 -17.56 40.63
C LEU A 84 -7.05 -17.65 39.79
N GLN A 85 -6.20 -18.65 40.02
CA GLN A 85 -5.00 -18.89 39.21
C GLN A 85 -5.34 -19.23 37.75
N ASN A 86 -6.37 -20.05 37.54
CA ASN A 86 -6.86 -20.37 36.20
C ASN A 86 -7.47 -19.15 35.51
N ALA A 87 -8.26 -18.34 36.23
CA ALA A 87 -8.81 -17.10 35.71
C ALA A 87 -7.71 -16.10 35.31
N ALA A 88 -6.68 -15.93 36.14
CA ALA A 88 -5.53 -15.09 35.84
C ALA A 88 -4.75 -15.58 34.60
N ARG A 89 -4.58 -16.90 34.47
CA ARG A 89 -3.95 -17.51 33.29
C ARG A 89 -4.77 -17.26 32.02
N LEU A 90 -6.09 -17.43 32.09
CA LEU A 90 -6.99 -17.18 30.96
C LEU A 90 -6.97 -15.70 30.55
N ALA A 91 -7.00 -14.78 31.52
CA ALA A 91 -6.91 -13.35 31.25
C ALA A 91 -5.60 -12.98 30.53
N ARG A 92 -4.47 -13.60 30.92
CA ARG A 92 -3.18 -13.40 30.24
C ARG A 92 -3.19 -13.91 28.80
N ILE A 93 -3.72 -15.12 28.57
CA ILE A 93 -3.84 -15.69 27.23
C ILE A 93 -4.74 -14.82 26.34
N GLN A 94 -5.85 -14.31 26.89
CA GLN A 94 -6.74 -13.40 26.16
C GLN A 94 -6.02 -12.09 25.78
N ALA A 95 -5.21 -11.52 26.67
CA ALA A 95 -4.42 -10.34 26.38
C ALA A 95 -3.37 -10.59 25.29
N GLU A 96 -2.67 -11.73 25.33
CA GLU A 96 -1.69 -12.12 24.30
C GLU A 96 -2.37 -12.35 22.93
N LEU A 97 -3.54 -12.99 22.90
CA LEU A 97 -4.33 -13.17 21.68
C LEU A 97 -4.81 -11.83 21.10
N ALA A 98 -5.26 -10.90 21.95
CA ALA A 98 -5.67 -9.57 21.50
C ALA A 98 -4.50 -8.79 20.87
N GLN A 99 -3.31 -8.88 21.48
CA GLN A 99 -2.10 -8.26 20.92
C GLN A 99 -1.68 -8.89 19.59
N LEU A 100 -1.73 -10.22 19.47
CA LEU A 100 -1.43 -10.92 18.22
C LEU A 100 -2.45 -10.58 17.13
N ALA A 101 -3.73 -10.50 17.47
CA ALA A 101 -4.78 -10.12 16.53
C ALA A 101 -4.61 -8.67 16.03
N ALA A 102 -4.21 -7.74 16.91
CA ALA A 102 -3.89 -6.37 16.51
C ALA A 102 -2.70 -6.34 15.54
N ARG A 103 -1.58 -7.00 15.89
CA ARG A 103 -0.41 -7.10 15.00
C ARG A 103 -0.72 -7.74 13.66
N HIS A 104 -1.59 -8.75 13.63
CA HIS A 104 -1.98 -9.39 12.38
C HIS A 104 -2.75 -8.43 11.47
N ARG A 105 -3.64 -7.60 12.03
CA ARG A 105 -4.33 -6.55 11.26
C ARG A 105 -3.35 -5.50 10.75
N ASP A 106 -2.40 -5.07 11.57
CA ASP A 106 -1.40 -4.09 11.17
C ASP A 106 -0.56 -4.63 9.99
N LEU A 107 -0.09 -5.88 10.08
CA LEU A 107 0.64 -6.53 8.99
C LEU A 107 -0.20 -6.72 7.72
N GLN A 108 -1.50 -7.03 7.86
CA GLN A 108 -2.41 -7.08 6.71
C GLN A 108 -2.56 -5.72 6.05
N GLN A 109 -2.64 -4.65 6.84
CA GLN A 109 -2.74 -3.30 6.32
C GLN A 109 -1.44 -2.89 5.60
N GLU A 110 -0.27 -3.18 6.19
CA GLU A 110 1.02 -2.95 5.55
C GLU A 110 1.15 -3.70 4.22
N GLN A 111 0.67 -4.95 4.15
CA GLN A 111 0.66 -5.71 2.90
C GLN A 111 -0.21 -5.05 1.82
N LEU A 112 -1.40 -4.55 2.18
CA LEU A 112 -2.27 -3.82 1.24
C LEU A 112 -1.63 -2.52 0.76
N ASP A 113 -0.91 -1.82 1.65
CA ASP A 113 -0.20 -0.60 1.30
C ASP A 113 0.99 -0.88 0.37
N LEU A 114 1.71 -1.99 0.59
CA LEU A 114 2.77 -2.46 -0.33
C LEU A 114 2.21 -2.80 -1.70
N ASP A 115 1.13 -3.59 -1.78
CA ASP A 115 0.47 -3.94 -3.05
C ASP A 115 0.01 -2.67 -3.80
N ARG A 116 -0.44 -1.65 -3.07
CA ARG A 116 -0.83 -0.35 -3.64
C ARG A 116 0.38 0.41 -4.18
N LEU A 117 1.49 0.44 -3.45
CA LEU A 117 2.72 1.09 -3.89
C LEU A 117 3.32 0.41 -5.12
N GLU A 118 3.30 -0.93 -5.18
CA GLU A 118 3.75 -1.67 -6.35
C GLU A 118 2.95 -1.33 -7.61
N LYS A 119 1.62 -1.21 -7.48
CA LYS A 119 0.76 -0.76 -8.59
C LYS A 119 1.09 0.66 -9.05
N LEU A 120 1.28 1.58 -8.11
CA LEU A 120 1.65 2.96 -8.44
C LEU A 120 3.02 3.04 -9.14
N LEU A 121 3.98 2.21 -8.71
CA LEU A 121 5.29 2.13 -9.36
C LEU A 121 5.16 1.64 -10.81
N ALA A 122 4.35 0.60 -11.05
CA ALA A 122 4.09 0.09 -12.39
C ALA A 122 3.42 1.14 -13.30
N GLU A 123 2.47 1.91 -12.76
CA GLU A 123 1.82 3.01 -13.49
C GLU A 123 2.82 4.14 -13.84
N ILE A 124 3.71 4.49 -12.92
CA ILE A 124 4.76 5.49 -13.15
C ILE A 124 5.74 5.02 -14.24
N GLU A 125 6.15 3.75 -14.22
CA GLU A 125 7.03 3.19 -15.24
C GLU A 125 6.36 3.19 -16.62
N ALA A 126 5.09 2.78 -16.70
CA ALA A 126 4.32 2.85 -17.94
C ALA A 126 4.19 4.29 -18.47
N ALA A 127 3.95 5.26 -17.59
CA ALA A 127 3.90 6.67 -17.95
C ALA A 127 5.26 7.19 -18.46
N ARG A 128 6.37 6.79 -17.84
CA ARG A 128 7.73 7.15 -18.28
C ARG A 128 8.05 6.61 -19.65
N LEU A 129 7.72 5.36 -19.92
CA LEU A 129 7.87 4.76 -21.25
C LEU A 129 7.06 5.56 -22.29
N ARG A 130 5.83 5.93 -21.94
CA ARG A 130 4.98 6.72 -22.83
C ARG A 130 5.55 8.11 -23.13
N ILE A 131 6.11 8.78 -22.12
CA ILE A 131 6.78 10.08 -22.30
C ILE A 131 7.98 9.91 -23.24
N ALA A 132 8.83 8.89 -23.03
CA ALA A 132 9.99 8.64 -23.89
C ALA A 132 9.59 8.39 -25.35
N GLU A 133 8.53 7.61 -25.59
CA GLU A 133 7.98 7.41 -26.94
C GLU A 133 7.54 8.73 -27.59
N LEU A 134 6.80 9.56 -26.85
CA LEU A 134 6.32 10.85 -27.33
C LEU A 134 7.48 11.82 -27.59
N GLU A 135 8.54 11.79 -26.78
CA GLU A 135 9.75 12.57 -26.99
C GLU A 135 10.50 12.15 -28.27
N VAL A 136 10.64 10.85 -28.51
CA VAL A 136 11.22 10.33 -29.76
C VAL A 136 10.41 10.78 -30.96
N GLN A 137 9.08 10.65 -30.90
CA GLN A 137 8.18 11.12 -31.96
C GLN A 137 8.31 12.63 -32.20
N ARG A 138 8.32 13.44 -31.13
CA ARG A 138 8.51 14.89 -31.19
C ARG A 138 9.85 15.25 -31.82
N ASN A 139 10.93 14.59 -31.42
CA ASN A 139 12.27 14.85 -31.93
C ASN A 139 12.39 14.47 -33.41
N LYS A 140 11.73 13.39 -33.84
CA LYS A 140 11.64 13.03 -35.25
C LYS A 140 10.94 14.11 -36.07
N VAL A 141 9.79 14.60 -35.61
CA VAL A 141 9.06 15.69 -36.27
C VAL A 141 9.88 16.98 -36.30
N ILE A 142 10.60 17.31 -35.23
CA ILE A 142 11.49 18.47 -35.18
C ILE A 142 12.64 18.33 -36.18
N ALA A 143 13.25 17.14 -36.29
CA ALA A 143 14.34 16.88 -37.22
C ALA A 143 13.88 16.97 -38.68
N GLU A 144 12.75 16.35 -39.01
CA GLU A 144 12.13 16.45 -40.34
C GLU A 144 11.80 17.91 -40.68
N ARG A 145 11.22 18.66 -39.74
CA ARG A 145 10.98 20.09 -39.92
C ARG A 145 12.27 20.90 -40.09
N ARG A 146 13.31 20.67 -39.28
CA ARG A 146 14.59 21.38 -39.43
C ARG A 146 15.22 21.14 -40.80
N SER A 147 15.09 19.92 -41.34
CA SER A 147 15.53 19.60 -42.69
C SER A 147 14.72 20.32 -43.77
N LEU A 148 13.43 20.57 -43.55
CA LEU A 148 12.59 21.26 -44.53
C LEU A 148 12.85 22.77 -44.56
N PHE A 149 13.11 23.38 -43.41
CA PHE A 149 13.26 24.83 -43.26
C PHE A 149 14.73 25.29 -43.29
N ASP A 150 15.67 24.47 -43.76
CA ASP A 150 17.12 24.77 -43.74
C ASP A 150 17.64 25.24 -42.36
N ASN A 151 17.17 24.59 -41.28
CA ASN A 151 17.41 24.96 -39.89
C ASN A 151 16.89 26.35 -39.46
N TYR A 152 16.04 26.99 -40.25
CA TYR A 152 15.38 28.23 -39.86
C TYR A 152 14.45 28.00 -38.65
N THR A 153 14.65 28.80 -37.60
CA THR A 153 13.85 28.73 -36.36
C THR A 153 13.11 30.03 -36.04
N GLY A 154 13.17 31.02 -36.93
CA GLY A 154 12.50 32.30 -36.77
C GLY A 154 10.99 32.23 -37.02
N PRO A 155 10.28 33.36 -36.84
CA PRO A 155 8.86 33.47 -37.18
C PRO A 155 8.68 33.37 -38.71
N TYR A 156 7.60 32.75 -39.18
CA TYR A 156 7.28 32.70 -40.61
C TYR A 156 5.78 32.67 -40.87
N VAL A 157 5.41 33.04 -42.09
CA VAL A 157 4.07 32.84 -42.64
C VAL A 157 4.03 31.46 -43.31
N LEU A 158 3.04 30.64 -42.97
CA LEU A 158 2.78 29.38 -43.68
C LEU A 158 1.60 29.58 -44.63
N VAL A 159 1.82 29.30 -45.91
CA VAL A 159 0.79 29.30 -46.96
C VAL A 159 0.52 27.86 -47.36
N GLU A 160 -0.63 27.34 -47.00
CA GLU A 160 -1.08 26.00 -47.38
C GLU A 160 -1.93 26.07 -48.66
N CYS A 161 -1.39 25.55 -49.76
CA CYS A 161 -2.08 25.45 -51.04
C CYS A 161 -2.97 24.20 -51.06
N VAL A 162 -4.28 24.41 -51.16
CA VAL A 162 -5.32 23.37 -51.19
C VAL A 162 -6.14 23.50 -52.47
N ASP A 163 -7.16 22.66 -52.65
CA ASP A 163 -8.03 22.74 -53.83
C ASP A 163 -8.72 24.12 -53.92
N ASN A 164 -8.41 24.86 -55.00
CA ASN A 164 -8.96 26.16 -55.38
C ASN A 164 -8.88 27.27 -54.31
N ALA A 165 -7.91 27.17 -53.40
CA ALA A 165 -7.70 28.12 -52.31
C ALA A 165 -6.31 28.02 -51.72
N ILE A 166 -5.93 29.06 -50.97
CA ILE A 166 -4.81 29.04 -50.04
C ILE A 166 -5.30 29.26 -48.61
N ILE A 167 -4.58 28.72 -47.63
CA ILE A 167 -4.82 28.97 -46.21
C ILE A 167 -3.57 29.59 -45.61
N VAL A 168 -3.71 30.76 -44.99
CA VAL A 168 -2.58 31.54 -44.46
C VAL A 168 -2.54 31.43 -42.93
N TYR A 169 -1.37 31.12 -42.37
CA TYR A 169 -1.10 31.07 -40.93
C TYR A 169 0.01 32.05 -40.55
N PRO A 170 -0.02 32.68 -39.34
CA PRO A 170 -0.94 32.42 -38.22
C PRO A 170 -2.28 33.15 -38.37
N GLY A 171 -3.38 32.40 -38.43
CA GLY A 171 -4.72 32.95 -38.65
C GLY A 171 -5.68 31.93 -39.26
N ALA A 172 -5.13 30.94 -39.95
CA ALA A 172 -5.89 29.91 -40.67
C ALA A 172 -6.93 30.53 -41.63
N GLN A 173 -6.59 31.69 -42.20
CA GLN A 173 -7.48 32.41 -43.11
C GLN A 173 -7.49 31.69 -44.46
N ARG A 174 -8.65 31.13 -44.82
CA ARG A 174 -8.86 30.53 -46.13
C ARG A 174 -9.22 31.62 -47.14
N ILE A 175 -8.46 31.71 -48.22
CA ILE A 175 -8.65 32.65 -49.33
C ILE A 175 -8.88 31.84 -50.59
N SER A 176 -10.06 31.97 -51.21
CA SER A 176 -10.30 31.36 -52.53
C SER A 176 -9.42 32.03 -53.59
N LEU A 177 -9.01 31.30 -54.62
CA LEU A 177 -8.21 31.88 -55.71
C LEU A 177 -8.88 33.09 -56.37
N ASN A 178 -10.20 33.10 -56.46
CA ASN A 178 -10.95 34.24 -57.02
C ASN A 178 -10.82 35.50 -56.16
N ASP A 179 -10.67 35.33 -54.84
CA ASP A 179 -10.58 36.43 -53.86
C ASP A 179 -9.12 36.80 -53.55
N LEU A 180 -8.15 36.03 -54.05
CA LEU A 180 -6.72 36.25 -53.83
C LEU A 180 -6.27 37.69 -54.16
N PRO A 181 -6.70 38.32 -55.27
CA PRO A 181 -6.33 39.72 -55.57
C PRO A 181 -6.78 40.71 -54.49
N ALA A 182 -7.91 40.48 -53.85
CA ALA A 182 -8.43 41.36 -52.80
C ALA A 182 -7.64 41.22 -51.48
N HIS A 183 -7.08 40.04 -51.21
CA HIS A 183 -6.29 39.75 -50.00
C HIS A 183 -4.78 39.85 -50.21
N GLN A 184 -4.33 40.16 -51.43
CA GLN A 184 -2.93 40.21 -51.81
C GLN A 184 -2.10 41.13 -50.89
N ALA A 185 -2.53 42.37 -50.67
CA ALA A 185 -1.75 43.35 -49.91
C ALA A 185 -1.49 42.87 -48.47
N ALA A 186 -2.51 42.33 -47.81
CA ALA A 186 -2.41 41.83 -46.44
C ALA A 186 -1.48 40.61 -46.33
N LEU A 187 -1.54 39.68 -47.30
CA LEU A 187 -0.62 38.54 -47.34
C LEU A 187 0.84 38.98 -47.49
N LEU A 188 1.09 39.91 -48.42
CA LEU A 188 2.45 40.38 -48.69
C LEU A 188 3.02 41.19 -47.52
N GLU A 189 2.20 41.98 -46.83
CA GLU A 189 2.57 42.69 -45.61
C GLU A 189 2.99 41.73 -44.48
N GLN A 190 2.22 40.64 -44.27
CA GLN A 190 2.62 39.59 -43.32
C GLN A 190 3.95 38.94 -43.70
N ILE A 191 4.18 38.68 -44.99
CA ILE A 191 5.46 38.12 -45.44
C ILE A 191 6.62 39.09 -45.17
N ASP A 192 6.39 40.39 -45.37
CA ASP A 192 7.39 41.43 -45.11
C ASP A 192 7.70 41.62 -43.62
N GLU A 193 6.70 41.44 -42.74
CA GLU A 193 6.83 41.51 -41.29
C GLU A 193 7.62 40.31 -40.74
N PHE A 194 7.27 39.09 -41.18
CA PHE A 194 7.88 37.86 -40.66
C PHE A 194 9.24 37.57 -41.30
N GLY A 195 9.47 38.03 -42.54
CA GLY A 195 10.75 37.87 -43.25
C GLY A 195 11.06 36.45 -43.71
N TYR A 196 10.09 35.54 -43.62
CA TYR A 196 10.18 34.17 -44.12
C TYR A 196 8.80 33.65 -44.53
N VAL A 197 8.72 32.96 -45.66
CA VAL A 197 7.49 32.30 -46.14
C VAL A 197 7.70 30.82 -46.42
N ALA A 198 6.82 29.99 -45.89
CA ALA A 198 6.78 28.55 -46.13
C ALA A 198 5.54 28.21 -46.95
N ILE A 199 5.70 27.50 -48.08
CA ILE A 199 4.60 27.11 -48.96
C ILE A 199 4.42 25.59 -48.89
N ALA A 200 3.32 25.18 -48.27
CA ALA A 200 2.93 23.79 -48.12
C ALA A 200 1.92 23.41 -49.21
N VAL A 201 2.22 22.41 -50.04
CA VAL A 201 1.38 22.08 -51.20
C VAL A 201 0.71 20.72 -51.06
N ARG A 202 -0.63 20.70 -50.94
CA ARG A 202 -1.42 19.46 -51.00
C ARG A 202 -1.63 19.01 -52.46
N PRO A 203 -1.99 17.73 -52.71
CA PRO A 203 -2.30 17.26 -54.07
C PRO A 203 -3.35 18.11 -54.80
N GLY A 204 -4.36 18.62 -54.07
CA GLY A 204 -5.37 19.53 -54.62
C GLY A 204 -4.80 20.89 -55.07
N GLY A 205 -3.76 21.39 -54.40
CA GLY A 205 -3.12 22.67 -54.75
C GLY A 205 -2.32 22.62 -56.05
N TRP A 206 -1.81 21.45 -56.43
CA TRP A 206 -1.14 21.20 -57.71
C TRP A 206 -2.11 21.06 -58.88
N THR A 207 -3.25 20.40 -58.65
CA THR A 207 -4.20 20.07 -59.73
C THR A 207 -5.10 21.24 -60.14
N ARG A 208 -5.15 22.28 -59.32
CA ARG A 208 -6.07 23.43 -59.45
C ARG A 208 -5.32 24.75 -59.35
N ASP A 209 -4.05 24.74 -59.74
CA ASP A 209 -3.17 25.90 -59.92
C ASP A 209 -3.06 26.84 -58.70
N SER A 210 -3.44 26.36 -57.51
CA SER A 210 -3.40 27.19 -56.29
C SER A 210 -1.98 27.44 -55.84
N PHE A 211 -1.09 26.46 -56.08
CA PHE A 211 0.34 26.65 -55.90
C PHE A 211 0.92 27.64 -56.91
N ASP A 212 0.57 27.52 -58.20
CA ASP A 212 1.12 28.39 -59.23
C ASP A 212 0.68 29.85 -59.03
N ALA A 213 -0.58 30.07 -58.68
CA ALA A 213 -1.09 31.39 -58.32
C ALA A 213 -0.35 31.99 -57.11
N ALA A 214 -0.21 31.22 -56.03
CA ALA A 214 0.51 31.66 -54.83
C ALA A 214 1.99 31.94 -55.13
N LYS A 215 2.64 31.06 -55.90
CA LYS A 215 4.04 31.17 -56.29
C LYS A 215 4.28 32.40 -57.15
N GLN A 216 3.46 32.63 -58.17
CA GLN A 216 3.57 33.80 -59.04
C GLN A 216 3.45 35.10 -58.23
N LEU A 217 2.48 35.15 -57.32
CA LEU A 217 2.26 36.30 -56.47
C LEU A 217 3.43 36.56 -55.50
N ILE A 218 3.78 35.53 -54.72
CA ILE A 218 4.79 35.65 -53.65
C ILE A 218 6.16 35.90 -54.28
N TYR A 219 6.56 35.12 -55.29
CA TYR A 219 7.94 35.19 -55.80
C TYR A 219 8.20 36.52 -56.49
N ALA A 220 7.21 37.06 -57.23
CA ALA A 220 7.31 38.39 -57.81
C ALA A 220 7.51 39.49 -56.74
N HIS A 221 6.81 39.39 -55.60
CA HIS A 221 6.99 40.30 -54.47
C HIS A 221 8.38 40.17 -53.85
N LEU A 222 8.84 38.95 -53.59
CA LEU A 222 10.17 38.71 -53.00
C LEU A 222 11.30 39.26 -53.89
N ASP A 223 11.19 39.07 -55.21
CA ASP A 223 12.15 39.60 -56.17
C ASP A 223 12.12 41.15 -56.19
N ALA A 224 10.94 41.77 -56.12
CA ALA A 224 10.79 43.22 -56.05
C ALA A 224 11.34 43.83 -54.75
N VAL A 225 11.12 43.17 -53.60
CA VAL A 225 11.70 43.59 -52.31
C VAL A 225 13.22 43.50 -52.34
N ARG A 226 13.77 42.40 -52.87
CA ARG A 226 15.22 42.22 -53.03
C ARG A 226 15.83 43.31 -53.90
N GLN A 227 15.19 43.66 -55.01
CA GLN A 227 15.67 44.71 -55.92
C GLN A 227 15.58 46.12 -55.32
N SER A 228 14.52 46.41 -54.56
CA SER A 228 14.27 47.77 -54.04
C SER A 228 14.99 48.07 -52.73
N THR A 229 15.12 47.08 -51.83
CA THR A 229 15.67 47.27 -50.48
C THR A 229 17.00 46.55 -50.26
N GLY A 230 17.37 45.60 -51.11
CA GLY A 230 18.50 44.69 -50.89
C GLY A 230 18.25 43.63 -49.81
N ARG A 231 17.07 43.63 -49.15
CA ARG A 231 16.68 42.63 -48.15
C ARG A 231 16.29 41.33 -48.84
N GLU A 232 16.86 40.22 -48.39
CA GLU A 232 16.47 38.87 -48.83
C GLU A 232 15.46 38.28 -47.84
N ILE A 233 14.26 37.99 -48.33
CA ILE A 233 13.24 37.23 -47.58
C ILE A 233 13.39 35.77 -47.99
N ALA A 234 13.68 34.91 -47.03
CA ALA A 234 13.89 33.50 -47.28
C ALA A 234 12.56 32.77 -47.52
N ARG A 235 12.62 31.65 -48.25
CA ARG A 235 11.45 30.87 -48.62
C ARG A 235 11.76 29.39 -48.74
N THR A 236 10.74 28.57 -48.48
CA THR A 236 10.77 27.13 -48.75
C THR A 236 9.41 26.67 -49.26
N ASP A 237 9.40 25.85 -50.30
CA ASP A 237 8.22 25.12 -50.76
C ASP A 237 8.39 23.61 -50.54
N PHE A 238 7.32 22.92 -50.10
CA PHE A 238 7.36 21.48 -49.85
C PHE A 238 5.99 20.81 -50.03
N PRO A 239 5.95 19.56 -50.54
CA PRO A 239 4.71 18.82 -50.68
C PRO A 239 4.24 18.25 -49.33
N ILE A 240 2.92 18.23 -49.12
CA ILE A 240 2.26 17.58 -47.97
C ILE A 240 1.24 16.57 -48.50
N LYS A 241 1.09 15.41 -47.85
CA LYS A 241 0.09 14.41 -48.26
C LYS A 241 -1.32 14.90 -47.98
N ALA A 242 -2.31 14.44 -48.76
CA ALA A 242 -3.70 14.88 -48.62
C ALA A 242 -4.27 14.75 -47.19
N ALA A 243 -3.99 13.65 -46.50
CA ALA A 243 -4.47 13.36 -45.15
C ALA A 243 -3.50 13.79 -44.03
N GLU A 244 -2.34 14.37 -44.37
CA GLU A 244 -1.33 14.73 -43.38
C GLU A 244 -1.71 16.03 -42.65
N PRO A 245 -1.65 16.06 -41.31
CA PRO A 245 -2.02 17.24 -40.55
C PRO A 245 -1.04 18.39 -40.78
N ILE A 246 -1.55 19.62 -40.87
CA ILE A 246 -0.72 20.83 -41.04
C ILE A 246 -0.02 21.25 -39.75
N GLY A 247 -0.54 20.82 -38.58
CA GLY A 247 -0.07 21.20 -37.24
C GLY A 247 1.44 21.17 -37.02
N PRO A 248 2.17 20.12 -37.44
CA PRO A 248 3.64 20.04 -37.30
C PRO A 248 4.40 21.19 -37.97
N TYR A 249 3.84 21.77 -39.03
CA TYR A 249 4.43 22.81 -39.87
C TYR A 249 3.98 24.22 -39.51
N LEU A 250 3.08 24.37 -38.54
CA LEU A 250 2.63 25.69 -38.13
C LEU A 250 3.79 26.49 -37.49
N PRO A 251 3.81 27.81 -37.71
CA PRO A 251 4.70 28.68 -36.94
C PRO A 251 4.42 28.43 -35.45
N ARG A 252 5.48 28.36 -34.64
CA ARG A 252 5.29 28.22 -33.20
C ARG A 252 4.58 29.49 -32.76
N SER A 253 3.35 29.35 -32.26
CA SER A 253 2.66 30.44 -31.58
C SER A 253 3.58 30.92 -30.47
N SER A 254 4.11 32.13 -30.66
CA SER A 254 4.85 32.89 -29.64
C SER A 254 3.99 33.07 -28.40
#